data_AF-A0AAW0CVG4-F1
#
_entry.id   AF-A0AAW0CVG4-F1
#
_cell.length_a   1.000
_cell.length_b   1.000
_cell.length_c   1.000
_cell.angle_alpha   90.00
_cell.angle_beta   90.00
_cell.angle_gamma   90.00
#
_symmetry.space_group_name_H-M   'P 1'
#
loop_
_entity.id
_entity.type
_entity.pdbx_description
1 polymer ?
#
loop_
_entity_poly.entity_id
_entity_poly.type
_entity_poly.pdbx_seq_one_letter_code
_entity_poly.pdbx_strand_id
1 'polypeptide(L)'
;MTHGPPFAHLDLDRTGCYALLKALWRVRPRLHVFGHIHGGRGVEFVKWDERQKAYEDICAGRAGWGGFVRLVWWTLAAWFSSGEARGTLLVNTAVVGLKDDRMKGAIVVDI
;
A
#
# COMPACT_ATOMS: atom_id res chain seq x y z
N MET A 1 3.10 0.25 13.43
CA MET A 1 3.07 1.72 13.23
C MET A 1 4.46 2.19 12.83
N THR A 2 4.56 3.14 11.90
CA THR A 2 5.83 3.78 11.48
C THR A 2 5.64 5.28 11.25
N HIS A 3 6.73 6.02 11.08
CA HIS A 3 6.67 7.45 10.76
C HIS A 3 6.13 7.70 9.34
N GLY A 4 6.81 7.18 8.33
CA GLY A 4 6.44 7.34 6.92
C GLY A 4 5.85 6.09 6.26
N PRO A 5 5.39 6.24 5.01
CA PRO A 5 4.77 5.17 4.25
C PRO A 5 5.77 4.10 3.78
N PRO A 6 5.32 2.84 3.60
CA PRO A 6 6.04 1.87 2.79
C PRO A 6 6.10 2.34 1.33
N PHE A 7 7.12 1.90 0.60
CA PHE A 7 7.25 2.20 -0.83
C PHE A 7 6.01 1.77 -1.62
N ALA A 8 5.56 2.60 -2.57
CA ALA A 8 4.43 2.36 -3.49
C ALA A 8 3.04 2.25 -2.84
N HIS A 9 2.91 2.64 -1.57
CA HIS A 9 1.69 2.45 -0.79
C HIS A 9 1.37 3.67 0.06
N LEU A 10 0.33 4.41 -0.34
CA LEU A 10 -0.06 5.68 0.29
C LEU A 10 1.15 6.63 0.47
N ASP A 11 2.12 6.53 -0.45
CA ASP A 11 3.23 7.46 -0.62
C ASP A 11 2.90 8.48 -1.71
N LEU A 12 3.85 9.34 -2.04
CA LEU A 12 3.75 10.29 -3.15
C LEU A 12 5.06 10.23 -3.92
N ASP A 13 5.00 10.07 -5.24
CA ASP A 13 6.17 10.06 -6.13
C ASP A 13 7.29 9.14 -5.66
N ARG A 14 6.95 7.91 -5.25
CA ARG A 14 7.91 6.85 -4.88
C ARG A 14 8.81 7.21 -3.69
N THR A 15 8.33 8.08 -2.79
CA THR A 15 9.05 8.52 -1.58
C THR A 15 8.97 7.55 -0.40
N GLY A 16 8.18 6.48 -0.51
CA GLY A 16 8.04 5.51 0.57
C GLY A 16 9.28 4.62 0.80
N CYS A 17 9.35 3.99 1.97
CA CYS A 17 10.52 3.21 2.38
C CYS A 17 10.49 1.76 1.86
N TYR A 18 11.49 1.37 1.05
CA TYR A 18 11.64 -0.01 0.57
C TYR A 18 11.91 -1.03 1.67
N ALA A 19 12.72 -0.67 2.68
CA ALA A 19 13.03 -1.58 3.78
C ALA A 19 11.76 -1.88 4.61
N LEU A 20 10.90 -0.87 4.78
CA LEU A 20 9.60 -1.04 5.42
C LEU A 20 8.68 -1.95 4.59
N LEU A 21 8.59 -1.73 3.28
CA LEU A 21 7.82 -2.62 2.40
C LEU A 21 8.27 -4.08 2.54
N LYS A 22 9.59 -4.34 2.53
CA LYS A 22 10.16 -5.67 2.74
C LYS A 22 9.82 -6.25 4.11
N ALA A 23 9.75 -5.41 5.16
CA ALA A 23 9.34 -5.83 6.49
C ALA A 23 7.85 -6.21 6.52
N LEU A 24 6.97 -5.43 5.86
CA LEU A 24 5.54 -5.71 5.80
C LEU A 24 5.23 -7.02 5.06
N TRP A 25 5.96 -7.33 3.98
CA TRP A 25 5.87 -8.63 3.30
C TRP A 25 6.17 -9.83 4.21
N ARG A 26 7.01 -9.64 5.23
CA ARG A 26 7.38 -10.69 6.21
C ARG A 26 6.38 -10.77 7.35
N VAL A 27 6.05 -9.62 7.94
CA VAL A 27 5.24 -9.55 9.17
C VAL A 27 3.74 -9.69 8.88
N ARG A 28 3.26 -9.08 7.78
CA ARG A 28 1.87 -9.12 7.32
C ARG A 28 0.86 -8.80 8.43
N PRO A 29 0.99 -7.65 9.13
CA PRO A 29 0.09 -7.28 10.21
C PRO A 29 -1.35 -7.07 9.70
N ARG A 30 -2.37 -7.16 10.54
CA ARG A 30 -3.75 -6.86 10.12
C ARG A 30 -3.95 -5.37 9.79
N LEU A 31 -3.28 -4.50 10.54
CA LEU A 31 -3.32 -3.04 10.40
C LEU A 31 -1.89 -2.48 10.51
N HIS A 32 -1.55 -1.54 9.65
CA HIS A 32 -0.33 -0.74 9.76
C HIS A 32 -0.62 0.74 9.53
N VAL A 33 -0.38 1.56 10.56
CA VAL A 33 -0.65 3.00 10.56
C VAL A 33 0.66 3.79 10.42
N PHE A 34 0.63 4.83 9.61
CA PHE A 34 1.76 5.73 9.35
C PHE A 34 1.31 7.13 8.92
N GLY A 35 2.25 8.04 8.69
CA GLY A 35 1.98 9.42 8.29
C GLY A 35 3.07 10.00 7.38
N HIS A 36 3.54 11.21 7.72
CA HIS A 36 4.61 11.97 7.05
C HIS A 36 4.28 12.50 5.64
N ILE A 37 3.73 11.67 4.75
CA ILE A 37 3.43 12.08 3.37
C ILE A 37 1.96 12.48 3.25
N HIS A 38 1.69 13.77 3.38
CA HIS A 38 0.33 14.31 3.40
C HIS A 38 -0.47 14.11 2.11
N GLY A 39 0.22 14.09 0.96
CA GLY A 39 -0.40 13.78 -0.33
C GLY A 39 -0.89 12.34 -0.44
N GLY A 40 -0.36 11.43 0.39
CA GLY A 40 -0.75 10.03 0.44
C GLY A 40 -1.80 9.69 1.50
N ARG A 41 -2.41 10.68 2.18
CA ARG A 41 -3.40 10.41 3.24
C ARG A 41 -4.54 9.55 2.70
N GLY A 42 -4.82 8.42 3.34
CA GLY A 42 -5.84 7.49 2.86
C GLY A 42 -5.82 6.15 3.56
N VAL A 43 -6.60 5.23 3.01
CA VAL A 43 -6.71 3.84 3.43
C VAL A 43 -6.50 2.95 2.21
N GLU A 44 -5.69 1.91 2.35
CA GLU A 44 -5.43 0.94 1.29
C GLU A 44 -5.44 -0.46 1.89
N PHE A 45 -6.06 -1.43 1.22
CA PHE A 45 -5.99 -2.83 1.62
C PHE A 45 -5.00 -3.57 0.72
N VAL A 46 -3.96 -4.14 1.33
CA VAL A 46 -2.91 -4.87 0.64
C VAL A 46 -3.08 -6.37 0.85
N LYS A 47 -3.29 -7.09 -0.25
CA LYS A 47 -3.22 -8.56 -0.27
C LYS A 47 -1.79 -8.98 -0.62
N TRP A 48 -1.14 -9.74 0.25
CA TRP A 48 0.25 -10.17 0.05
C TRP A 48 0.35 -11.36 -0.93
N ASP A 49 0.13 -11.10 -2.22
CA ASP A 49 0.13 -12.10 -3.29
C ASP A 49 0.98 -11.69 -4.52
N GLU A 50 1.05 -12.58 -5.52
CA GLU A 50 1.90 -12.34 -6.70
C GLU A 50 1.47 -11.13 -7.55
N ARG A 51 0.20 -10.71 -7.48
CA ARG A 51 -0.28 -9.49 -8.15
C ARG A 51 0.33 -8.27 -7.47
N GLN A 52 0.27 -8.25 -6.15
CA GLN A 52 0.85 -7.19 -5.34
C GLN A 52 2.36 -7.08 -5.56
N LYS A 53 3.07 -8.20 -5.57
CA LYS A 53 4.51 -8.24 -5.86
C LYS A 53 4.82 -7.72 -7.26
N ALA A 54 4.00 -8.08 -8.26
CA ALA A 54 4.16 -7.58 -9.63
C ALA A 54 3.94 -6.06 -9.73
N TYR A 55 2.91 -5.55 -9.07
CA TYR A 55 2.65 -4.12 -8.97
C TYR A 55 3.83 -3.36 -8.36
N GLU A 56 4.33 -3.79 -7.21
CA GLU A 56 5.44 -3.13 -6.52
C GLU A 56 6.75 -3.15 -7.32
N ASP A 57 7.02 -4.23 -8.06
CA ASP A 57 8.20 -4.31 -8.93
C ASP A 57 8.10 -3.36 -10.14
N ILE A 58 6.89 -3.15 -10.68
CA ILE A 58 6.64 -2.12 -11.71
C ILE A 58 6.86 -0.73 -11.11
N CYS A 59 6.28 -0.43 -9.95
CA CYS A 59 6.46 0.85 -9.25
C CYS A 59 7.94 1.12 -8.96
N ALA A 60 8.70 0.09 -8.61
CA ALA A 60 10.13 0.18 -8.37
C ALA A 60 10.98 0.32 -9.64
N GLY A 61 10.40 0.25 -10.84
CA GLY A 61 11.13 0.24 -12.10
C GLY A 61 12.03 -0.99 -12.27
N ARG A 62 11.82 -2.06 -11.49
CA ARG A 62 12.59 -3.30 -11.55
C ARG A 62 12.05 -4.30 -12.57
N ALA A 63 10.83 -4.06 -13.05
CA ALA A 63 10.22 -4.88 -14.07
C ALA A 63 9.89 -4.01 -15.28
N GLY A 64 10.55 -4.27 -16.40
CA GLY A 64 10.14 -3.73 -17.71
C GLY A 64 8.80 -4.33 -18.15
N TRP A 65 8.59 -4.50 -19.46
CA TRP A 65 7.34 -5.06 -20.00
C TRP A 65 6.91 -6.41 -19.38
N GLY A 66 7.87 -7.25 -18.97
CA GLY A 66 7.57 -8.50 -18.28
C GLY A 66 6.83 -8.33 -16.95
N GLY A 67 7.00 -7.20 -16.26
CA GLY A 67 6.24 -6.88 -15.04
C GLY A 67 4.76 -6.73 -15.32
N PHE A 68 4.42 -5.98 -16.36
CA PHE A 68 3.04 -5.78 -16.79
C PHE A 68 2.39 -7.09 -17.22
N VAL A 69 3.09 -7.90 -18.02
CA VAL A 69 2.61 -9.24 -18.42
C VAL A 69 2.33 -10.11 -17.19
N ARG A 70 3.23 -10.12 -16.20
CA ARG A 70 3.05 -10.86 -14.95
C ARG A 70 1.86 -10.34 -14.14
N LEU A 71 1.66 -9.03 -14.05
CA LEU A 71 0.53 -8.43 -13.36
C LEU A 71 -0.80 -8.83 -14.02
N VAL A 72 -0.88 -8.75 -15.35
CA VAL A 72 -2.07 -9.18 -16.12
C VAL A 72 -2.34 -10.66 -15.92
N TRP A 73 -1.31 -11.50 -16.07
CA TRP A 73 -1.42 -12.94 -15.87
C TRP A 73 -1.99 -13.31 -14.50
N TRP A 74 -1.41 -12.78 -13.42
CA TRP A 74 -1.88 -13.10 -12.06
C TRP A 74 -3.26 -12.53 -11.75
N THR A 75 -3.62 -11.41 -12.39
CA THR A 75 -4.99 -10.85 -12.27
C THR A 75 -6.02 -11.79 -12.89
N LEU A 76 -5.74 -12.30 -14.10
CA LEU A 76 -6.60 -13.27 -14.78
C LEU A 76 -6.66 -14.61 -14.03
N ALA A 77 -5.51 -15.12 -13.56
CA ALA A 77 -5.45 -16.37 -12.79
C ALA A 77 -6.29 -16.28 -11.50
N ALA A 78 -6.30 -15.12 -10.85
CA ALA A 78 -7.05 -14.92 -9.61
C ALA A 78 -8.57 -14.96 -9.78
N TRP A 79 -9.10 -14.74 -11.00
CA TRP A 79 -10.53 -14.94 -11.28
C TRP A 79 -10.97 -16.40 -11.14
N PHE A 80 -10.03 -17.34 -11.28
CA PHE A 80 -10.30 -18.77 -11.13
C PHE A 80 -10.03 -19.28 -9.70
N SER A 81 -9.49 -18.45 -8.82
CA SER A 81 -9.20 -18.82 -7.44
C SER A 81 -10.13 -18.10 -6.45
N SER A 82 -11.07 -18.84 -5.85
CA SER A 82 -11.91 -18.35 -4.75
C SER A 82 -11.25 -18.63 -3.40
N GLY A 83 -10.34 -17.75 -2.99
CA GLY A 83 -9.70 -17.81 -1.67
C GLY A 83 -9.91 -16.53 -0.87
N GLU A 84 -10.43 -16.66 0.36
CA GLU A 84 -10.55 -15.55 1.29
C GLU A 84 -9.16 -14.96 1.59
N ALA A 85 -9.02 -13.66 1.36
CA ALA A 85 -7.72 -13.00 1.36
C ALA A 85 -7.43 -12.36 2.72
N ARG A 86 -6.50 -12.94 3.49
CA ARG A 86 -5.85 -12.22 4.59
C ARG A 86 -4.88 -11.19 4.02
N GLY A 87 -5.05 -9.94 4.43
CA GLY A 87 -4.23 -8.80 4.00
C GLY A 87 -3.96 -7.83 5.14
N THR A 88 -3.28 -6.75 4.80
CA THR A 88 -2.98 -5.65 5.71
C THR A 88 -3.77 -4.43 5.30
N LEU A 89 -4.48 -3.82 6.24
CA LEU A 89 -4.98 -2.47 6.04
C LEU A 89 -3.87 -1.46 6.34
N LEU A 90 -3.51 -0.67 5.34
CA LEU A 90 -2.58 0.44 5.45
C LEU A 90 -3.37 1.73 5.64
N VAL A 91 -2.97 2.53 6.64
CA VAL A 91 -3.63 3.78 6.95
C VAL A 91 -2.59 4.88 7.06
N ASN A 92 -2.64 5.82 6.12
CA ASN A 92 -1.88 7.06 6.18
C ASN A 92 -2.74 8.14 6.84
N THR A 93 -2.37 8.52 8.07
CA THR A 93 -3.06 9.53 8.89
C THR A 93 -2.43 10.92 8.75
N ALA A 94 -1.54 11.15 7.78
CA ALA A 94 -0.87 12.43 7.60
C ALA A 94 -1.87 13.56 7.28
N VAL A 95 -1.82 14.63 8.05
CA VAL A 95 -2.64 15.84 7.86
C VAL A 95 -1.74 17.06 7.93
N VAL A 96 -1.88 17.98 6.96
CA VAL A 96 -1.27 19.32 7.06
C VAL A 96 -2.26 20.17 7.83
N GLY A 97 -1.79 20.84 8.89
CA GLY A 97 -2.53 21.96 9.46
C GLY A 97 -1.97 23.25 8.88
N LEU A 98 -2.75 24.00 8.09
CA LEU A 98 -2.79 25.48 8.15
C LEU A 98 -3.79 26.11 7.15
N LYS A 99 -4.43 27.17 7.69
CA LYS A 99 -5.30 28.23 7.14
C LYS A 99 -6.77 27.93 6.80
N ASP A 100 -7.10 26.77 6.27
CA ASP A 100 -8.50 26.42 6.04
C ASP A 100 -8.98 25.43 7.10
N ASP A 101 -9.95 25.84 7.92
CA ASP A 101 -10.60 25.06 9.01
C ASP A 101 -11.35 23.79 8.55
N ARG A 102 -11.00 23.23 7.40
CA ARG A 102 -11.52 21.93 6.96
C ARG A 102 -10.85 20.83 7.75
N MET A 103 -11.44 20.50 8.90
CA MET A 103 -11.11 19.30 9.65
C MET A 103 -11.19 18.09 8.72
N LYS A 104 -10.06 17.42 8.45
CA LYS A 104 -10.07 16.12 7.79
C LYS A 104 -10.62 15.11 8.81
N GLY A 105 -11.78 14.52 8.51
CA GLY A 105 -12.49 13.62 9.42
C GLY A 105 -11.65 12.42 9.89
N ALA A 106 -12.10 11.78 10.96
CA ALA A 106 -11.47 10.57 11.50
C ALA A 106 -11.51 9.42 10.49
N ILE A 107 -10.45 8.63 10.44
CA ILE A 107 -10.46 7.33 9.75
C ILE A 107 -10.87 6.30 10.79
N VAL A 108 -12.04 5.69 10.61
CA VAL A 108 -12.52 4.59 11.43
C VAL A 108 -12.25 3.29 10.69
N VAL A 109 -11.67 2.32 11.38
CA VAL A 109 -11.33 1.01 10.84
C VAL A 109 -11.86 -0.06 11.78
N ASP A 110 -12.62 -1.00 11.23
CA ASP A 110 -12.97 -2.25 11.93
C ASP A 110 -11.90 -3.31 11.68
N ILE A 111 -11.37 -3.86 12.78
CA ILE A 111 -10.32 -4.88 12.81
C ILE A 111 -10.70 -5.97 13.79
#